data_AF-A0A957MAD2-F1
#
_entry.id   AF-A0A957MAD2-F1
#
_cell.length_a   1.000
_cell.length_b   1.000
_cell.length_c   1.000
_cell.angle_alpha   90.00
_cell.angle_beta   90.00
_cell.angle_gamma   90.00
#
_symmetry.space_group_name_H-M   'P 1'
#
loop_
_entity.id
_entity.type
_entity.pdbx_description
1 polymer ?
#
loop_
_entity_poly.entity_id
_entity_poly.type
_entity_poly.pdbx_seq_one_letter_code
_entity_poly.pdbx_strand_id
1 'polypeptide(L)'
;ASSDPAVATVHIIMLTARVEESDRVQGLTLGADDYVVKPFSPRELTARVQAALRRIQRLSVTAASLVLAQGGLRLDPTYRTATLDGADVPLTGVEFDLLYALMRQPGRPFSRDELLTVVQETSDAADAAYERTIDVHIKNLRHKL
;
A
#
# COMPACT_ATOMS: atom_id res chain seq x y z
N ALA A 1 7.63 23.34 -6.02
CA ALA A 1 7.40 21.88 -6.00
C ALA A 1 6.68 21.50 -7.30
N SER A 2 7.09 20.42 -7.96
CA SER A 2 6.37 19.88 -9.13
C SER A 2 4.95 19.50 -8.69
N SER A 3 3.92 19.97 -9.41
CA SER A 3 2.51 19.68 -9.15
C SER A 3 2.08 18.29 -9.64
N ASP A 4 3.04 17.40 -9.89
CA ASP A 4 2.80 16.03 -10.30
C ASP A 4 2.41 15.18 -9.08
N PRO A 5 1.16 14.66 -9.01
CA PRO A 5 0.69 13.86 -7.89
C PRO A 5 1.50 12.57 -7.71
N ALA A 6 2.21 12.09 -8.73
CA ALA A 6 3.06 10.91 -8.63
C ALA A 6 4.29 11.11 -7.73
N VAL A 7 4.76 12.35 -7.57
CA VAL A 7 5.92 12.69 -6.72
C VAL A 7 5.52 13.30 -5.37
N ALA A 8 4.23 13.59 -5.17
CA ALA A 8 3.72 14.23 -3.95
C ALA A 8 3.92 13.40 -2.67
N THR A 9 4.14 12.08 -2.79
CA THR A 9 4.33 11.14 -1.68
C THR A 9 5.76 10.60 -1.56
N VAL A 10 6.69 11.10 -2.38
CA VAL A 10 8.10 10.67 -2.34
C VAL A 10 8.81 11.33 -1.16
N HIS A 11 9.52 10.53 -0.36
CA HIS A 11 10.31 11.04 0.75
C HIS A 11 11.63 11.64 0.25
N ILE A 12 11.85 12.93 0.53
CA ILE A 12 12.98 13.70 0.00
C ILE A 12 14.01 13.93 1.11
N ILE A 13 15.22 13.42 0.93
CA ILE A 13 16.38 13.72 1.80
C ILE A 13 17.30 14.69 1.04
N MET A 14 17.46 15.91 1.57
CA MET A 14 18.33 16.91 0.96
C MET A 14 19.72 16.90 1.59
N LEU A 15 20.76 16.91 0.74
CA LEU A 15 22.15 17.02 1.17
C LEU A 15 22.67 18.43 0.90
N THR A 16 23.19 19.12 1.91
CA THR A 16 23.63 20.53 1.78
C THR A 16 25.01 20.76 2.39
N ALA A 17 25.77 21.71 1.84
CA ALA A 17 26.99 22.23 2.47
C ALA A 17 26.71 23.47 3.35
N ARG A 18 25.45 23.93 3.39
CA ARG A 18 25.04 25.08 4.19
C ARG A 18 24.82 24.63 5.64
N VAL A 19 25.66 25.18 6.52
CA VAL A 19 25.75 24.77 7.93
C VAL A 19 24.90 25.67 8.83
N GLU A 20 24.49 26.84 8.35
CA GLU A 20 23.68 27.77 9.11
C GLU A 20 22.29 27.20 9.40
N GLU A 21 21.83 27.34 10.65
CA GLU A 21 20.53 26.86 11.10
C GLU A 21 19.38 27.47 10.29
N SER A 22 19.52 28.74 9.91
CA SER A 22 18.59 29.48 9.03
C SER A 22 18.37 28.77 7.69
N ASP A 23 19.44 28.32 7.03
CA ASP A 23 19.39 27.59 5.76
C ASP A 23 18.73 26.21 5.90
N ARG A 24 18.92 25.54 7.04
CA ARG A 24 18.35 24.21 7.30
C ARG A 24 16.85 24.27 7.60
N VAL A 25 16.42 25.25 8.39
CA VAL A 25 15.00 25.47 8.71
C VAL A 25 14.23 25.94 7.47
N GLN A 26 14.82 26.86 6.69
CA GLN A 26 14.22 27.28 5.42
C GLN A 26 14.14 26.10 4.43
N GLY A 27 15.17 25.25 4.42
CA GLY A 27 15.15 24.01 3.66
C GLY A 27 13.99 23.08 4.02
N LEU A 28 13.79 22.76 5.30
CA LEU A 28 12.68 21.92 5.75
C LEU A 28 11.31 22.50 5.33
N THR A 29 11.22 23.83 5.28
CA THR A 29 10.02 24.57 4.84
C THR A 29 9.79 24.49 3.33
N LEU A 30 10.83 24.20 2.53
CA LEU A 30 10.77 24.04 1.07
C LEU A 30 10.28 22.65 0.61
N GLY A 31 9.96 21.75 1.56
CA GLY A 31 9.30 20.48 1.27
C GLY A 31 10.21 19.26 1.20
N ALA A 32 11.40 19.30 1.81
CA ALA A 32 12.15 18.06 2.08
C ALA A 32 11.77 17.49 3.45
N ASP A 33 11.77 16.16 3.54
CA ASP A 33 11.44 15.44 4.77
C ASP A 33 12.64 15.28 5.72
N ASP A 34 13.87 15.33 5.18
CA ASP A 34 15.11 15.31 5.97
C ASP A 34 16.19 16.19 5.31
N TYR A 35 17.07 16.75 6.13
CA TYR A 35 18.17 17.63 5.74
C TYR A 35 19.48 17.17 6.41
N VAL A 36 20.47 16.81 5.58
CA VAL A 36 21.78 16.33 6.02
C VAL A 36 22.87 17.29 5.57
N VAL A 37 23.68 17.76 6.52
CA VAL A 37 24.78 18.69 6.26
C VAL A 37 26.06 17.93 5.91
N LYS A 38 26.83 18.43 4.96
CA LYS A 38 28.16 17.93 4.60
C LYS A 38 29.24 18.58 5.50
N PRO A 39 30.27 17.83 5.93
CA PRO A 39 30.52 16.43 5.62
C PRO A 39 29.68 15.48 6.49
N PHE A 40 29.13 14.42 5.88
CA PHE A 40 28.44 13.34 6.58
C PHE A 40 29.15 12.00 6.33
N SER A 41 28.97 11.05 7.24
CA SER A 41 29.44 9.69 7.01
C SER A 41 28.45 8.90 6.14
N PRO A 42 28.91 8.00 5.26
CA PRO A 42 28.01 7.11 4.52
C PRO A 42 27.07 6.31 5.44
N ARG A 43 27.56 5.91 6.63
CA ARG A 43 26.77 5.19 7.63
C ARG A 43 25.61 6.02 8.16
N GLU A 44 25.81 7.32 8.37
CA GLU A 44 24.76 8.23 8.82
C GLU A 44 23.65 8.34 7.76
N LEU A 45 24.02 8.55 6.49
CA LEU A 45 23.04 8.65 5.41
C LEU A 45 22.23 7.34 5.28
N THR A 46 22.90 6.18 5.31
CA THR A 46 22.22 4.88 5.26
C THR A 46 21.24 4.70 6.42
N ALA A 47 21.62 5.09 7.64
CA ALA A 47 20.74 4.99 8.80
C ALA A 47 19.48 5.86 8.65
N ARG A 48 19.62 7.07 8.08
CA ARG A 48 18.50 7.99 7.79
C ARG A 48 17.57 7.44 6.72
N VAL A 49 18.11 6.92 5.61
CA VAL A 49 17.32 6.24 4.57
C VAL A 49 16.53 5.07 5.16
N GLN A 50 17.16 4.22 5.98
CA GLN A 50 16.45 3.12 6.63
C GLN A 50 15.35 3.60 7.59
N ALA A 51 15.57 4.69 8.31
CA ALA A 51 14.55 5.28 9.19
C ALA A 51 13.35 5.82 8.40
N ALA A 52 13.60 6.48 7.27
CA ALA A 52 12.56 6.93 6.33
C ALA A 52 11.72 5.75 5.83
N LEU A 53 12.37 4.69 5.34
CA LEU A 53 11.69 3.48 4.86
C LEU A 53 10.82 2.84 5.95
N ARG A 54 11.30 2.72 7.19
CA ARG A 54 10.50 2.23 8.32
C ARG A 54 9.28 3.11 8.62
N ARG A 55 9.35 4.42 8.38
CA ARG A 55 8.22 5.33 8.56
C ARG A 55 7.17 5.12 7.46
N ILE A 56 7.61 5.00 6.21
CA ILE A 56 6.74 4.73 5.05
C ILE A 56 6.01 3.38 5.23
N GLN A 57 6.74 2.34 5.63
CA GLN A 57 6.16 1.02 5.89
C GLN A 57 5.13 1.02 7.03
N ARG A 58 5.34 1.80 8.10
CA ARG A 58 4.34 1.90 9.18
C ARG A 58 3.06 2.57 8.70
N LEU A 59 3.16 3.61 7.88
CA LEU A 59 1.99 4.27 7.29
C LEU A 59 1.24 3.32 6.33
N SER A 60 1.95 2.47 5.58
CA SER A 60 1.30 1.48 4.72
C SER A 60 0.61 0.36 5.50
N VAL A 61 1.15 -0.05 6.65
CA VAL A 61 0.51 -1.02 7.55
C VAL A 61 -0.77 -0.44 8.15
N THR A 62 -0.75 0.81 8.63
CA THR A 62 -1.97 1.47 9.13
C THR A 62 -3.03 1.60 8.03
N ALA A 63 -2.62 1.91 6.80
CA ALA A 63 -3.54 1.97 5.67
C ALA A 63 -4.12 0.59 5.29
N ALA A 64 -3.35 -0.49 5.46
CA ALA A 64 -3.80 -1.86 5.22
C ALA A 64 -4.83 -2.36 6.25
N SER A 65 -5.00 -1.68 7.38
CA SER A 65 -6.00 -2.01 8.41
C SER A 65 -7.29 -1.19 8.28
N LEU A 66 -7.37 -0.24 7.35
CA LEU A 66 -8.55 0.59 7.16
C LEU A 66 -9.67 -0.19 6.47
N VAL A 67 -10.89 -0.04 6.99
CA VAL A 67 -12.11 -0.55 6.34
C VAL A 67 -12.26 0.13 4.98
N LEU A 68 -12.32 -0.68 3.91
CA LEU A 68 -12.55 -0.22 2.55
C LEU A 68 -14.05 -0.11 2.29
N ALA A 69 -14.53 0.96 1.66
CA ALA A 69 -15.95 1.14 1.38
C ALA A 69 -16.19 1.76 0.00
N GLN A 70 -17.08 1.15 -0.80
CA GLN A 70 -17.45 1.64 -2.12
C GLN A 70 -18.85 1.15 -2.52
N GLY A 71 -19.74 2.08 -2.89
CA GLY A 71 -21.04 1.73 -3.49
C GLY A 71 -21.91 0.75 -2.66
N GLY A 72 -21.91 0.89 -1.34
CA GLY A 72 -22.65 0.00 -0.42
C GLY A 72 -21.83 -1.18 0.12
N LEU A 73 -20.78 -1.59 -0.61
CA LEU A 73 -19.86 -2.63 -0.18
C LEU A 73 -18.87 -2.09 0.86
N ARG A 74 -18.70 -2.80 1.98
CA ARG A 74 -17.68 -2.53 3.00
C ARG A 74 -16.87 -3.78 3.29
N LEU A 75 -15.56 -3.63 3.40
CA LEU A 75 -14.62 -4.71 3.64
C LEU A 75 -13.72 -4.36 4.82
N ASP A 76 -13.77 -5.16 5.88
CA ASP A 76 -12.93 -4.99 7.07
C ASP A 76 -11.76 -6.00 7.02
N PRO A 77 -10.52 -5.54 6.75
CA PRO A 77 -9.34 -6.42 6.71
C PRO A 77 -8.89 -6.90 8.09
N THR A 78 -9.30 -6.24 9.17
CA THR A 78 -8.93 -6.63 10.54
C THR A 78 -9.71 -7.87 10.96
N TYR A 79 -11.01 -7.90 10.68
CA TYR A 79 -11.88 -9.03 10.99
C TYR A 79 -12.13 -9.98 9.82
N ARG A 80 -11.61 -9.65 8.64
CA ARG A 80 -11.83 -10.36 7.36
C ARG A 80 -13.31 -10.53 7.04
N THR A 81 -14.10 -9.47 7.23
CA THR A 81 -15.55 -9.47 6.97
C THR A 81 -15.92 -8.56 5.81
N ALA A 82 -17.02 -8.89 5.13
CA ALA A 82 -17.58 -8.12 4.04
C ALA A 82 -19.08 -7.88 4.29
N THR A 83 -19.56 -6.69 3.98
CA THR A 83 -21.00 -6.35 4.00
C THR A 83 -21.40 -5.62 2.73
N LEU A 84 -22.61 -5.87 2.23
CA LEU A 84 -23.21 -5.13 1.11
C LEU A 84 -24.51 -4.52 1.60
N ASP A 85 -24.62 -3.20 1.55
CA ASP A 85 -25.78 -2.44 2.04
C ASP A 85 -26.18 -2.80 3.49
N GLY A 86 -25.17 -3.13 4.30
CA GLY A 86 -25.32 -3.50 5.71
C GLY A 86 -25.65 -4.97 5.96
N ALA A 87 -25.82 -5.80 4.94
CA ALA A 87 -25.99 -7.24 5.08
C ALA A 87 -24.65 -7.98 4.94
N ASP A 88 -24.41 -8.99 5.77
CA ASP A 88 -23.18 -9.80 5.72
C ASP A 88 -23.05 -10.58 4.41
N VAL A 89 -21.87 -10.52 3.81
CA VAL A 89 -21.52 -11.27 2.61
C VAL A 89 -20.47 -12.32 2.97
N PRO A 90 -20.83 -13.62 3.03
CA PRO A 90 -19.89 -14.66 3.42
C PRO A 90 -18.90 -14.94 2.29
N LEU A 91 -17.64 -14.58 2.51
CA LEU A 91 -16.54 -14.83 1.57
C LEU A 91 -15.63 -15.95 2.09
N THR A 92 -15.11 -16.76 1.17
CA THR A 92 -13.95 -17.61 1.46
C THR A 92 -12.70 -16.76 1.61
N GLY A 93 -11.62 -17.32 2.16
CA GLY A 93 -10.35 -16.59 2.30
C GLY A 93 -9.85 -15.99 0.97
N VAL A 94 -9.81 -16.82 -0.08
CA VAL A 94 -9.38 -16.40 -1.42
C VAL A 94 -10.28 -15.32 -2.02
N GLU A 95 -11.61 -15.46 -1.87
CA GLU A 95 -12.55 -14.44 -2.35
C GLU A 95 -12.36 -13.11 -1.61
N PHE A 96 -12.13 -13.15 -0.30
CA PHE A 96 -11.82 -11.97 0.49
C PHE A 96 -10.54 -11.29 -0.01
N ASP A 97 -9.46 -12.05 -0.21
CA ASP A 97 -8.17 -11.49 -0.60
C ASP A 97 -8.20 -10.89 -2.01
N LEU A 98 -8.91 -11.54 -2.95
CA LEU A 98 -9.16 -11.00 -4.28
C LEU A 98 -9.97 -9.69 -4.20
N LEU A 99 -11.07 -9.68 -3.45
CA LEU A 99 -11.88 -8.49 -3.30
C LEU A 99 -11.11 -7.35 -2.63
N TYR A 100 -10.31 -7.66 -1.62
CA TYR A 100 -9.45 -6.70 -0.94
C TYR A 100 -8.42 -6.09 -1.90
N ALA A 101 -7.74 -6.91 -2.72
CA ALA A 101 -6.80 -6.41 -3.73
C ALA A 101 -7.48 -5.49 -4.75
N LEU A 102 -8.66 -5.86 -5.24
CA LEU A 102 -9.46 -5.04 -6.17
C LEU A 102 -9.89 -3.71 -5.53
N MET A 103 -10.38 -3.74 -4.28
CA MET A 103 -10.86 -2.55 -3.58
C MET A 103 -9.74 -1.60 -3.14
N ARG A 104 -8.49 -2.08 -3.01
CA ARG A 104 -7.33 -1.21 -2.74
C ARG A 104 -6.92 -0.36 -3.93
N GLN A 105 -7.28 -0.75 -5.15
CA GLN A 105 -6.93 -0.06 -6.39
C GLN A 105 -8.15 0.08 -7.30
N PRO A 106 -9.18 0.85 -6.88
CA PRO A 106 -10.43 0.96 -7.62
C PRO A 106 -10.19 1.54 -9.03
N GLY A 107 -10.81 0.91 -10.03
CA GLY A 107 -10.70 1.33 -11.43
C GLY A 107 -9.44 0.85 -12.16
N ARG A 108 -8.49 0.20 -11.47
CA ARG A 108 -7.33 -0.43 -12.11
C ARG A 108 -7.73 -1.81 -12.67
N PRO A 109 -7.51 -2.11 -13.96
CA PRO A 109 -7.66 -3.46 -14.47
C PRO A 109 -6.51 -4.35 -13.95
N PHE A 110 -6.84 -5.58 -13.54
CA PHE A 110 -5.87 -6.59 -13.12
C PHE A 110 -5.76 -7.67 -14.19
N SER A 111 -4.54 -8.08 -14.49
CA SER A 111 -4.29 -9.27 -15.32
C SER A 111 -4.55 -10.54 -14.54
N ARG A 112 -4.69 -11.67 -15.25
CA ARG A 112 -4.85 -12.98 -14.60
C ARG A 112 -3.66 -13.30 -13.69
N ASP A 113 -2.45 -13.07 -14.18
CA ASP A 113 -1.22 -13.40 -13.46
C ASP A 113 -1.09 -12.57 -12.18
N GLU A 114 -1.50 -11.29 -12.23
CA GLU A 114 -1.52 -10.44 -11.04
C GLU A 114 -2.50 -10.94 -9.97
N LEU A 115 -3.69 -11.39 -10.38
CA LEU A 115 -4.65 -11.98 -9.45
C LEU A 115 -4.14 -13.31 -8.89
N LEU A 116 -3.43 -14.11 -9.69
CA LEU A 116 -2.81 -15.35 -9.22
C LEU A 116 -1.74 -15.08 -8.17
N THR A 117 -0.91 -14.05 -8.35
CA THR A 117 0.07 -13.62 -7.36
C THR A 117 -0.60 -13.27 -6.02
N VAL A 118 -1.72 -12.53 -6.04
CA VAL A 118 -2.49 -12.22 -4.82
C VAL A 118 -2.91 -13.49 -4.07
N VAL A 119 -3.41 -14.50 -4.79
CA VAL A 119 -3.82 -15.77 -4.17
C VAL A 119 -2.63 -16.52 -3.58
N GLN A 120 -1.52 -16.60 -4.31
CA GLN A 120 -0.30 -17.30 -3.89
C GLN A 120 0.37 -16.64 -2.66
N GLU A 121 0.37 -15.31 -2.57
CA GLU A 121 0.97 -14.60 -1.43
C GLU A 121 0.19 -14.79 -0.12
N THR A 122 -1.10 -15.13 -0.21
CA THR A 122 -2.00 -15.16 0.95
C THR A 122 -2.38 -16.58 1.38
N SER A 123 -1.96 -17.61 0.64
CA SER A 123 -2.21 -19.00 0.97
C SER A 123 -0.91 -19.81 1.01
N ASP A 124 -0.64 -20.48 2.14
CA ASP A 124 0.53 -21.37 2.34
C ASP A 124 0.54 -22.61 1.41
N ALA A 125 -0.39 -22.69 0.45
CA ALA A 125 -0.59 -23.84 -0.40
C ALA A 125 0.20 -23.68 -1.71
N ALA A 126 1.34 -24.35 -1.80
CA ALA A 126 2.26 -24.41 -2.93
C ALA A 126 1.71 -25.14 -4.18
N ASP A 127 0.38 -25.22 -4.37
CA ASP A 127 -0.20 -26.09 -5.38
C ASP A 127 -0.54 -25.35 -6.68
N ALA A 128 0.21 -25.71 -7.73
CA ALA A 128 -0.01 -25.35 -9.13
C ALA A 128 -1.41 -25.68 -9.69
N ALA A 129 -2.28 -26.32 -8.91
CA ALA A 129 -3.67 -26.63 -9.26
C ALA A 129 -4.60 -25.39 -9.26
N TYR A 130 -4.16 -24.24 -8.72
CA TYR A 130 -5.01 -23.04 -8.58
C TYR A 130 -5.14 -22.17 -9.84
N GLU A 131 -4.30 -22.35 -10.87
CA GLU A 131 -4.35 -21.53 -12.09
C GLU A 131 -5.72 -21.57 -12.82
N ARG A 132 -6.46 -22.67 -12.71
CA ARG A 132 -7.81 -22.83 -13.30
C ARG A 132 -8.94 -22.34 -12.40
N THR A 133 -8.65 -21.94 -11.16
CA THR A 133 -9.66 -21.68 -10.13
C THR A 133 -9.99 -20.19 -9.99
N ILE A 134 -9.15 -19.28 -10.48
CA ILE A 134 -9.36 -17.84 -10.28
C ILE A 134 -10.66 -17.32 -10.91
N ASP A 135 -11.02 -17.82 -12.10
CA ASP A 135 -12.27 -17.44 -12.76
C ASP A 135 -13.50 -17.88 -11.98
N VAL A 136 -13.40 -19.01 -11.27
CA VAL A 136 -14.47 -19.52 -10.40
C VAL A 136 -14.62 -18.62 -9.18
N HIS A 137 -13.52 -18.21 -8.56
CA HIS A 137 -13.56 -17.26 -7.43
C HIS A 137 -14.11 -15.90 -7.85
N ILE A 138 -13.69 -15.37 -9.00
CA ILE A 138 -14.24 -14.11 -9.54
C ILE A 138 -15.74 -14.26 -9.86
N LYS A 139 -16.14 -15.37 -10.47
CA LYS A 139 -17.55 -15.66 -10.74
C LYS A 139 -18.38 -15.71 -9.45
N ASN A 140 -17.88 -16.38 -8.43
CA ASN A 140 -18.56 -16.50 -7.14
C ASN A 140 -18.65 -15.15 -6.43
N LEU A 141 -17.57 -14.35 -6.44
CA LEU A 141 -17.58 -12.98 -5.93
C LEU A 141 -18.69 -12.15 -6.58
N ARG A 142 -18.77 -12.18 -7.91
CA ARG A 142 -19.83 -11.48 -8.68
C ARG A 142 -21.24 -12.00 -8.44
N HIS A 143 -21.39 -13.20 -7.88
CA HIS A 143 -22.70 -13.75 -7.54
C HIS A 143 -23.13 -13.38 -6.11
N LYS A 144 -22.14 -13.18 -5.22
CA LYS A 144 -22.34 -12.79 -3.82
C LYS A 144 -22.53 -11.28 -3.64
N LEU A 145 -21.97 -10.49 -4.55
CA LEU A 145 -22.07 -9.02 -4.62
C LEU A 145 -23.11 -8.62 -5.66
#